data_AF-A0A147BF20-F1
#
_entry.id   AF-A0A147BF20-F1
#
_cell.length_a   1.000
_cell.length_b   1.000
_cell.length_c   1.000
_cell.angle_alpha   90.00
_cell.angle_beta   90.00
_cell.angle_gamma   90.00
#
_symmetry.space_group_name_H-M   'P 1'
#
loop_
_entity.id
_entity.type
_entity.pdbx_description
1 polymer ?
#
loop_
_entity_poly.entity_id
_entity_poly.type
_entity_poly.pdbx_seq_one_letter_code
_entity_poly.pdbx_strand_id
1 'polypeptide(L)'
;CRMLPSVCSRVRGAPTHVLSCEMFRDACQRICRFSAGPRLSGHKRTASFVAQSRTDTAGQEEEGADGQFRKLELYRPKEVRRKKRTEIKFDLPHPRHTRMPVDQDWPSVWPTAQSFRPSVVPLPLRQGYVERGAPPGKFANLELMKIPNFLHLTPAHLAKHCQVLRQFCTEWPAGLETDEKCEEHFPVEVMDSDYCHSSPTIRDVRSRIVTLKIKLSRLQLDYHAKDKLLRLVKDRYDPATDILTIVTDRSVRHSRRVQWNSRFVPALLRRGRD
;
A
#
# COMPACT_ATOMS: atom_id res chain seq x y z
N CYS A 1 -4.50 -50.72 8.94
CA CYS A 1 -5.88 -51.03 8.49
C CYS A 1 -6.59 -49.77 8.03
N ARG A 2 -7.03 -49.78 6.76
CA ARG A 2 -8.03 -48.90 6.10
C ARG A 2 -7.75 -47.40 6.03
N MET A 3 -7.22 -47.03 4.85
CA MET A 3 -7.56 -45.79 4.15
C MET A 3 -9.07 -45.72 3.87
N LEU A 4 -9.67 -44.53 3.97
CA LEU A 4 -10.40 -43.84 2.89
C LEU A 4 -10.61 -42.35 3.27
N PRO A 5 -10.74 -41.44 2.28
CA PRO A 5 -10.48 -40.00 2.42
C PRO A 5 -11.76 -39.15 2.44
N SER A 6 -11.69 -37.91 2.92
CA SER A 6 -12.76 -36.92 2.70
C SER A 6 -12.24 -35.52 2.34
N VAL A 7 -12.36 -35.23 1.05
CA VAL A 7 -12.78 -33.95 0.44
C VAL A 7 -11.89 -32.71 0.67
N CYS A 8 -10.88 -32.59 -0.19
CA CYS A 8 -10.24 -31.31 -0.51
C CYS A 8 -11.02 -30.64 -1.67
N SER A 9 -11.82 -29.62 -1.38
CA SER A 9 -12.50 -28.83 -2.40
C SER A 9 -11.51 -27.85 -3.04
N ARG A 10 -11.04 -28.24 -4.22
CA ARG A 10 -10.20 -27.47 -5.14
C ARG A 10 -10.98 -26.27 -5.69
N VAL A 11 -10.71 -25.07 -5.17
CA VAL A 11 -11.18 -23.81 -5.79
C VAL A 11 -10.36 -23.60 -7.07
N ARG A 12 -11.01 -23.76 -8.22
CA ARG A 12 -10.41 -23.57 -9.55
C ARG A 12 -10.46 -22.09 -9.93
N GLY A 13 -9.34 -21.59 -10.45
CA GLY A 13 -9.22 -20.55 -11.48
C GLY A 13 -9.99 -19.24 -11.28
N ALA A 14 -9.32 -18.22 -10.77
CA ALA A 14 -9.76 -16.83 -10.92
C ALA A 14 -9.31 -16.29 -12.29
N PRO A 15 -10.21 -15.71 -13.12
CA PRO A 15 -9.82 -15.08 -14.36
C PRO A 15 -9.16 -13.72 -14.09
N THR A 16 -8.07 -13.43 -14.79
CA THR A 16 -7.35 -12.15 -14.77
C THR A 16 -8.24 -11.06 -15.36
N HIS A 17 -8.66 -10.11 -14.52
CA HIS A 17 -9.54 -9.01 -14.90
C HIS A 17 -8.77 -7.89 -15.63
N VAL A 18 -9.15 -7.62 -16.88
CA VAL A 18 -8.67 -6.48 -17.67
C VAL A 18 -9.72 -5.36 -17.59
N LEU A 19 -9.35 -4.23 -17.00
CA LEU A 19 -10.19 -3.04 -16.90
C LEU A 19 -9.90 -2.06 -18.05
N SER A 20 -10.95 -1.61 -18.73
CA SER A 20 -10.88 -0.56 -19.75
C SER A 20 -10.71 0.83 -19.12
N CYS A 21 -9.88 1.66 -19.77
CA CYS A 21 -9.21 2.82 -19.18
C CYS A 21 -10.02 4.14 -19.20
N GLU A 22 -11.29 4.11 -19.60
CA GLU A 22 -12.06 5.34 -19.88
C GLU A 22 -12.91 5.83 -18.71
N MET A 23 -13.25 4.96 -17.75
CA MET A 23 -14.12 5.29 -16.61
C MET A 23 -13.42 6.02 -15.45
N PHE A 24 -12.09 5.95 -15.34
CA PHE A 24 -11.35 6.49 -14.18
C PHE A 24 -11.14 8.01 -14.20
N ARG A 25 -11.38 8.67 -15.35
CA ARG A 25 -11.13 10.11 -15.51
C ARG A 25 -12.21 11.00 -14.88
N ASP A 26 -13.46 10.52 -14.82
CA ASP A 26 -14.60 11.31 -14.33
C ASP A 26 -14.74 11.31 -12.81
N ALA A 27 -14.30 10.25 -12.13
CA ALA A 27 -14.38 10.17 -10.66
C ALA A 27 -13.40 11.13 -9.96
N CYS A 28 -12.21 11.36 -10.54
CA CYS A 28 -11.20 12.25 -9.94
C CYS A 28 -11.57 13.74 -10.04
N GLN A 29 -12.38 14.16 -11.00
CA GLN A 29 -12.76 15.58 -11.13
C GLN A 29 -13.82 16.02 -10.11
N ARG A 30 -14.61 15.09 -9.56
CA ARG A 30 -15.66 15.39 -8.57
C ARG A 30 -15.14 15.46 -7.12
N ILE A 31 -14.05 14.77 -6.80
CA ILE A 31 -13.49 14.76 -5.44
C ILE A 31 -12.69 16.04 -5.12
N CYS A 32 -12.14 16.72 -6.13
CA CYS A 32 -11.30 17.91 -5.93
C CYS A 32 -12.07 19.20 -5.59
N ARG A 33 -13.41 19.21 -5.54
CA ARG A 33 -14.21 20.42 -5.28
C ARG A 33 -14.68 20.61 -3.84
N PHE A 34 -14.36 19.70 -2.91
CA PHE A 34 -14.91 19.75 -1.54
C PHE A 34 -13.92 20.14 -0.43
N SER A 35 -12.71 20.60 -0.75
CA SER A 35 -11.73 21.04 0.26
C SER A 35 -11.34 22.52 0.11
N ALA A 36 -12.27 23.42 0.45
CA ALA A 36 -11.94 24.82 0.70
C ALA A 36 -12.54 25.25 2.04
N GLY A 37 -11.80 24.97 3.12
CA GLY A 37 -12.04 25.50 4.47
C GLY A 37 -10.94 26.51 4.86
N PRO A 38 -11.19 27.41 5.82
CA PRO A 38 -10.45 28.66 5.95
C PRO A 38 -9.05 28.51 6.57
N ARG A 39 -8.15 29.38 6.10
CA ARG A 39 -6.75 29.52 6.52
C ARG A 39 -6.66 29.96 7.99
N LEU A 40 -6.03 29.15 8.83
CA LEU A 40 -5.55 29.57 10.14
C LEU A 40 -4.06 29.96 10.03
N SER A 41 -3.75 31.18 10.47
CA SER A 41 -2.43 31.78 10.49
C SER A 41 -1.47 31.00 11.39
N GLY A 42 -0.36 30.53 10.82
CA GLY A 42 0.67 29.80 11.55
C GLY A 42 1.47 30.69 12.50
N HIS A 43 1.41 30.40 13.80
CA HIS A 43 2.47 30.76 14.74
C HIS A 43 3.52 29.64 14.73
N LYS A 44 4.65 29.90 14.08
CA LYS A 44 5.84 29.04 14.16
C LYS A 44 6.43 29.17 15.56
N ARG A 45 6.19 28.19 16.45
CA ARG A 45 7.02 28.00 17.64
C ARG A 45 8.16 27.07 17.28
N THR A 46 9.30 27.65 16.93
CA THR A 46 10.60 26.97 16.87
C THR A 46 10.97 26.60 18.31
N ALA A 47 10.90 25.32 18.67
CA ALA A 47 11.56 24.82 19.86
C ALA A 47 13.05 24.66 19.55
N SER A 48 13.84 25.68 19.89
CA SER A 48 15.29 25.56 19.93
C SER A 48 15.64 24.62 21.09
N PHE A 49 16.16 23.44 20.74
CA PHE A 49 16.86 22.58 21.69
C PHE A 49 18.21 23.24 21.99
N VAL A 50 18.23 24.13 22.98
CA VAL A 50 19.49 24.66 23.52
C VAL A 50 20.09 23.56 24.38
N ALA A 51 20.99 22.78 23.78
CA ALA A 51 21.98 22.02 24.52
C ALA A 51 22.92 23.04 25.18
N GLN A 52 22.75 23.28 26.48
CA GLN A 52 23.73 24.05 27.24
C GLN A 52 24.99 23.18 27.40
N SER A 53 25.92 23.33 26.46
CA SER A 53 27.32 23.01 26.67
C SER A 53 27.82 23.87 27.84
N ARG A 54 28.19 23.23 28.95
CA ARG A 54 28.99 23.86 30.00
C ARG A 54 30.31 24.28 29.36
N THR A 55 30.51 25.58 29.22
CA THR A 55 31.83 26.16 28.96
C THR A 55 32.58 26.15 30.28
N ASP A 56 33.57 25.27 30.37
CA ASP A 56 34.68 25.43 31.30
C ASP A 56 35.47 26.64 30.83
N THR A 57 35.33 27.77 31.53
CA THR A 57 36.21 28.93 31.32
C THR A 57 37.28 28.90 32.39
N ALA A 58 38.49 28.63 31.91
CA ALA A 58 39.73 28.71 32.66
C ALA A 58 40.01 30.13 33.16
N GLY A 59 40.65 30.17 34.33
CA GLY A 59 41.67 31.14 34.75
C GLY A 59 41.48 32.61 34.39
N GLN A 60 41.08 33.40 35.39
CA GLN A 60 41.73 34.69 35.61
C GLN A 60 42.30 34.69 37.03
N GLU A 61 43.62 34.72 37.08
CA GLU A 61 44.44 35.00 38.24
C GLU A 61 44.28 36.49 38.55
N GLU A 62 43.88 36.83 39.78
CA GLU A 62 44.35 38.04 40.43
C GLU A 62 44.95 37.64 41.78
N GLU A 63 46.22 37.96 41.92
CA GLU A 63 46.99 37.85 43.16
C GLU A 63 46.56 38.94 44.16
N GLY A 64 46.56 38.57 45.45
CA GLY A 64 46.72 39.54 46.54
C GLY A 64 45.64 39.55 47.62
N ALA A 65 45.62 38.52 48.50
CA ALA A 65 45.31 38.67 49.93
C ALA A 65 45.75 37.40 50.69
N ASP A 66 47.03 37.37 51.01
CA ASP A 66 47.65 36.82 52.22
C ASP A 66 46.77 36.00 53.19
N GLY A 67 47.09 34.71 53.30
CA GLY A 67 47.01 33.97 54.57
C GLY A 67 45.69 33.28 54.95
N GLN A 68 44.61 33.36 54.16
CA GLN A 68 43.35 32.70 54.53
C GLN A 68 43.16 31.35 53.83
N PHE A 69 43.42 30.28 54.58
CA PHE A 69 43.18 28.89 54.18
C PHE A 69 41.72 28.71 53.71
N ARG A 70 41.50 28.46 52.41
CA ARG A 70 40.17 28.12 51.91
C ARG A 70 39.77 26.74 52.45
N LYS A 71 38.87 26.72 53.42
CA LYS A 71 38.39 25.50 54.08
C LYS A 71 37.75 24.57 53.03
N LEU A 72 38.43 23.47 52.70
CA LEU A 72 37.87 22.43 51.85
C LEU A 72 36.77 21.70 52.62
N GLU A 73 35.50 21.90 52.26
CA GLU A 73 34.38 21.17 52.85
C GLU A 73 34.36 19.73 52.28
N LEU A 74 34.97 18.79 53.00
CA LEU A 74 35.07 17.37 52.61
C LEU A 74 33.71 16.65 52.60
N TYR A 75 32.73 17.17 53.33
CA TYR A 75 31.38 16.58 53.44
C TYR A 75 30.39 17.43 52.66
N ARG A 76 29.73 16.85 51.65
CA ARG A 76 28.59 17.50 50.99
C ARG A 76 27.56 17.89 52.06
N PRO A 77 27.07 19.15 52.07
CA PRO A 77 25.94 19.52 52.91
C PRO A 77 24.78 18.57 52.61
N LYS A 78 24.15 18.05 53.66
CA LYS A 78 23.03 17.11 53.56
C LYS A 78 21.98 17.72 52.64
N GLU A 79 21.81 17.16 51.44
CA GLU A 79 20.91 17.71 50.43
C GLU A 79 19.54 17.93 51.07
N VAL A 80 19.10 19.20 51.15
CA VAL A 80 17.75 19.52 51.60
C VAL A 80 16.82 18.77 50.66
N ARG A 81 16.13 17.74 51.19
CA ARG A 81 15.20 16.89 50.43
C ARG A 81 14.33 17.79 49.55
N ARG A 82 14.65 17.87 48.25
CA ARG A 82 13.79 18.57 47.28
C ARG A 82 12.41 17.94 47.43
N LYS A 83 11.42 18.72 47.84
CA LYS A 83 10.02 18.24 47.94
C LYS A 83 9.70 17.60 46.60
N LYS A 84 9.50 16.27 46.58
CA LYS A 84 9.10 15.56 45.37
C LYS A 84 7.85 16.26 44.84
N ARG A 85 7.89 16.70 43.59
CA ARG A 85 6.73 17.28 42.91
C ARG A 85 5.58 16.28 43.08
N THR A 86 4.46 16.74 43.62
CA THR A 86 3.27 15.90 43.81
C THR A 86 2.85 15.34 42.45
N GLU A 87 2.76 14.01 42.38
CA GLU A 87 2.31 13.32 41.18
C GLU A 87 0.84 13.69 40.95
N ILE A 88 0.56 14.35 39.83
CA ILE A 88 -0.80 14.62 39.39
C ILE A 88 -1.39 13.29 38.95
N LYS A 89 -2.26 12.71 39.77
CA LYS A 89 -3.03 11.51 39.41
C LYS A 89 -4.20 11.93 38.53
N PHE A 90 -4.22 11.44 37.29
CA PHE A 90 -5.35 11.60 36.41
C PHE A 90 -6.28 10.40 36.55
N ASP A 91 -7.57 10.64 36.78
CA ASP A 91 -8.57 9.57 36.79
C ASP A 91 -8.80 9.09 35.35
N LEU A 92 -8.28 7.90 35.05
CA LEU A 92 -8.44 7.30 33.73
C LEU A 92 -9.83 6.66 33.62
N PRO A 93 -10.60 6.95 32.56
CA PRO A 93 -11.87 6.29 32.34
C PRO A 93 -11.67 4.80 32.04
N HIS A 94 -12.68 4.00 32.37
CA HIS A 94 -12.72 2.59 32.03
C HIS A 94 -12.58 2.38 30.51
N PRO A 95 -11.92 1.30 30.06
CA PRO A 95 -11.80 0.97 28.65
C PRO A 95 -13.16 0.90 27.94
N ARG A 96 -13.22 1.37 26.69
CA ARG A 96 -14.46 1.43 25.89
C ARG A 96 -15.16 0.08 25.77
N HIS A 97 -14.41 -1.01 25.59
CA HIS A 97 -14.98 -2.35 25.41
C HIS A 97 -15.81 -2.85 26.59
N THR A 98 -15.61 -2.35 27.82
CA THR A 98 -16.43 -2.70 28.99
C THR A 98 -17.87 -2.17 28.85
N ARG A 99 -18.07 -1.12 28.05
CA ARG A 99 -19.38 -0.50 27.80
C ARG A 99 -20.01 -0.93 26.47
N MET A 100 -19.35 -1.78 25.69
CA MET A 100 -19.86 -2.19 24.37
C MET A 100 -20.94 -3.27 24.53
N PRO A 101 -22.10 -3.12 23.87
CA PRO A 101 -23.08 -4.19 23.80
C PRO A 101 -22.57 -5.32 22.89
N VAL A 102 -23.02 -6.55 23.15
CA VAL A 102 -22.61 -7.74 22.39
C VAL A 102 -23.11 -7.69 20.95
N ASP A 103 -24.33 -7.19 20.74
CA ASP A 103 -24.99 -7.12 19.43
C ASP A 103 -24.59 -5.88 18.61
N GLN A 104 -23.52 -5.19 18.99
CA GLN A 104 -23.07 -3.98 18.30
C GLN A 104 -22.58 -4.27 16.87
N ASP A 105 -22.87 -3.34 15.96
CA ASP A 105 -22.23 -3.30 14.64
C ASP A 105 -20.71 -3.10 14.75
N TRP A 106 -19.98 -4.21 14.60
CA TRP A 106 -18.51 -4.19 14.53
C TRP A 106 -17.92 -3.27 13.46
N PRO A 107 -18.49 -3.17 12.22
CA PRO A 107 -17.98 -2.25 11.20
C PRO A 107 -17.92 -0.78 11.63
N SER A 108 -18.86 -0.34 12.50
CA SER A 108 -18.86 1.02 13.04
C SER A 108 -17.77 1.23 14.10
N VAL A 109 -17.47 0.18 14.88
CA VAL A 109 -16.40 0.20 15.88
C VAL A 109 -15.01 0.26 15.22
N TRP A 110 -14.82 -0.46 14.13
CA TRP A 110 -13.53 -0.61 13.45
C TRP A 110 -13.64 -0.41 11.92
N PRO A 111 -13.81 0.84 11.46
CA PRO A 111 -14.12 1.12 10.06
C PRO A 111 -12.92 0.98 9.10
N THR A 112 -11.71 1.27 9.57
CA THR A 112 -10.51 1.39 8.72
C THR A 112 -9.32 0.62 9.29
N ALA A 113 -8.28 0.43 8.49
CA ALA A 113 -7.01 -0.12 8.94
C ALA A 113 -6.41 0.75 10.04
N GLN A 114 -6.20 0.16 11.22
CA GLN A 114 -5.66 0.82 12.40
C GLN A 114 -4.77 -0.15 13.17
N SER A 115 -3.77 0.37 13.90
CA SER A 115 -3.01 -0.43 14.86
C SER A 115 -3.91 -0.99 15.94
N PHE A 116 -3.53 -2.13 16.52
CA PHE A 116 -4.33 -2.78 17.55
C PHE A 116 -4.54 -1.86 18.78
N ARG A 117 -5.81 -1.61 19.14
CA ARG A 117 -6.18 -0.76 20.28
C ARG A 117 -6.84 -1.62 21.37
N PRO A 118 -6.13 -1.94 22.47
CA PRO A 118 -6.63 -2.86 23.49
C PRO A 118 -7.86 -2.34 24.25
N SER A 119 -8.07 -1.01 24.26
CA SER A 119 -9.22 -0.39 24.91
C SER A 119 -10.53 -0.58 24.14
N VAL A 120 -10.47 -0.76 22.82
CA VAL A 120 -11.62 -0.84 21.92
C VAL A 120 -12.00 -2.28 21.63
N VAL A 121 -11.03 -3.19 21.47
CA VAL A 121 -11.31 -4.58 21.09
C VAL A 121 -11.85 -5.37 22.30
N PRO A 122 -13.08 -5.92 22.24
CA PRO A 122 -13.73 -6.64 23.35
C PRO A 122 -13.27 -8.10 23.51
N LEU A 123 -12.19 -8.50 22.84
CA LEU A 123 -11.66 -9.86 22.89
C LEU A 123 -10.56 -10.00 23.96
N PRO A 124 -10.53 -11.12 24.72
CA PRO A 124 -9.48 -11.39 25.70
C PRO A 124 -8.22 -11.98 25.00
N LEU A 125 -7.59 -11.20 24.13
CA LEU A 125 -6.40 -11.63 23.40
C LEU A 125 -5.16 -11.70 24.29
N ARG A 126 -4.35 -12.73 24.05
CA ARG A 126 -3.05 -12.95 24.69
C ARG A 126 -2.07 -13.41 23.63
N GLN A 127 -0.84 -12.89 23.66
CA GLN A 127 0.18 -13.26 22.69
C GLN A 127 1.57 -12.96 23.25
N GLY A 128 2.52 -13.84 22.96
CA GLY A 128 3.91 -13.72 23.38
C GLY A 128 4.42 -15.05 23.90
N TYR A 129 5.71 -15.30 23.70
CA TYR A 129 6.35 -16.51 24.22
C TYR A 129 6.68 -16.33 25.71
N VAL A 130 6.37 -17.35 26.51
CA VAL A 130 6.72 -17.44 27.94
C VAL A 130 7.09 -18.90 28.23
N GLU A 131 8.20 -19.13 28.95
CA GLU A 131 8.66 -20.49 29.25
C GLU A 131 7.73 -21.25 30.21
N ARG A 132 7.09 -20.54 31.14
CA ARG A 132 6.14 -21.09 32.10
C ARG A 132 4.99 -20.11 32.35
N GLY A 133 3.74 -20.57 32.21
CA GLY A 133 2.54 -19.78 32.50
C GLY A 133 1.82 -19.25 31.26
N ALA A 134 0.89 -18.31 31.48
CA ALA A 134 0.06 -17.76 30.42
C ALA A 134 0.74 -16.57 29.70
N PRO A 135 0.58 -16.44 28.37
CA PRO A 135 1.09 -15.30 27.62
C PRO A 135 0.54 -13.95 28.13
N PRO A 136 1.29 -12.85 27.92
CA PRO A 136 0.86 -11.54 28.35
C PRO A 136 -0.45 -11.14 27.67
N GLY A 137 -1.27 -10.38 28.41
CA GLY A 137 -2.58 -9.91 27.96
C GLY A 137 -2.52 -8.89 26.83
N LYS A 138 -3.67 -8.32 26.47
CA LYS A 138 -3.76 -7.32 25.38
C LYS A 138 -3.22 -5.94 25.74
N PHE A 139 -3.23 -5.56 27.02
CA PHE A 139 -2.77 -4.23 27.45
C PHE A 139 -1.24 -4.18 27.48
N ALA A 140 -0.68 -3.11 26.91
CA ALA A 140 0.77 -2.89 26.80
C ALA A 140 1.55 -4.03 26.09
N ASN A 141 0.91 -4.79 25.22
CA ASN A 141 1.55 -5.89 24.49
C ASN A 141 2.02 -5.44 23.09
N LEU A 142 3.34 -5.36 22.93
CA LEU A 142 3.98 -4.93 21.69
C LEU A 142 3.82 -5.94 20.55
N GLU A 143 3.69 -7.23 20.84
CA GLU A 143 3.53 -8.25 19.80
C GLU A 143 2.20 -8.09 19.06
N LEU A 144 1.14 -7.76 19.80
CA LEU A 144 -0.17 -7.45 19.21
C LEU A 144 -0.17 -6.15 18.40
N MET A 145 0.74 -5.21 18.69
CA MET A 145 0.87 -3.96 17.94
C MET A 145 1.60 -4.14 16.61
N LYS A 146 2.52 -5.11 16.51
CA LYS A 146 3.29 -5.39 15.29
C LYS A 146 2.45 -6.03 14.19
N ILE A 147 1.42 -6.80 14.55
CA ILE A 147 0.62 -7.55 13.58
C ILE A 147 -0.26 -6.59 12.75
N PRO A 148 -0.19 -6.65 11.40
CA PRO A 148 -1.20 -6.01 10.56
C PRO A 148 -2.52 -6.76 10.74
N ASN A 149 -3.43 -6.19 11.53
CA ASN A 149 -4.71 -6.82 11.83
C ASN A 149 -5.74 -6.63 10.71
N PHE A 150 -6.67 -7.56 10.62
CA PHE A 150 -7.77 -7.57 9.65
C PHE A 150 -9.14 -7.31 10.32
N LEU A 151 -9.14 -6.64 11.48
CA LEU A 151 -10.38 -6.38 12.22
C LEU A 151 -11.37 -5.48 11.46
N HIS A 152 -10.89 -4.70 10.50
CA HIS A 152 -11.71 -3.92 9.57
C HIS A 152 -12.23 -4.74 8.38
N LEU A 153 -11.64 -5.90 8.05
CA LEU A 153 -12.04 -6.75 6.91
C LEU A 153 -12.79 -8.00 7.36
N THR A 154 -13.76 -7.83 8.25
CA THR A 154 -14.64 -8.95 8.66
C THR A 154 -15.64 -9.31 7.54
N PRO A 155 -16.10 -10.56 7.41
CA PRO A 155 -17.02 -10.97 6.35
C PRO A 155 -18.30 -10.12 6.27
N ALA A 156 -18.87 -9.75 7.42
CA ALA A 156 -20.04 -8.86 7.49
C ALA A 156 -19.73 -7.45 6.96
N HIS A 157 -18.51 -6.94 7.19
CA HIS A 157 -18.10 -5.64 6.66
C HIS A 157 -17.86 -5.72 5.15
N LEU A 158 -17.21 -6.79 4.68
CA LEU A 158 -16.97 -7.01 3.25
C LEU A 158 -18.27 -7.10 2.45
N ALA A 159 -19.30 -7.78 2.97
CA ALA A 159 -20.61 -7.83 2.32
C ALA A 159 -21.22 -6.43 2.13
N LYS A 160 -21.16 -5.58 3.17
CA LYS A 160 -21.62 -4.18 3.11
C LYS A 160 -20.80 -3.37 2.08
N HIS A 161 -19.47 -3.53 2.04
CA HIS A 161 -18.62 -2.87 1.05
C HIS A 161 -18.95 -3.30 -0.38
N CYS A 162 -19.04 -4.61 -0.65
CA CYS A 162 -19.34 -5.14 -1.97
C CYS A 162 -20.72 -4.68 -2.47
N GLN A 163 -21.71 -4.58 -1.58
CA GLN A 163 -23.03 -4.05 -1.94
C GLN A 163 -22.95 -2.61 -2.46
N VAL A 164 -22.16 -1.75 -1.81
CA VAL A 164 -21.96 -0.36 -2.26
C VAL A 164 -21.11 -0.32 -3.52
N LEU A 165 -20.05 -1.13 -3.61
CA LEU A 165 -19.15 -1.14 -4.76
C LEU A 165 -19.81 -1.66 -6.04
N ARG A 166 -20.85 -2.51 -5.92
CA ARG A 166 -21.58 -3.07 -7.05
C ARG A 166 -22.16 -2.00 -7.98
N GLN A 167 -22.51 -0.82 -7.47
CA GLN A 167 -23.02 0.29 -8.29
C GLN A 167 -21.98 0.82 -9.31
N PHE A 168 -20.68 0.59 -9.07
CA PHE A 168 -19.60 1.03 -9.94
C PHE A 168 -19.13 -0.08 -10.90
N CYS A 169 -19.58 -1.32 -10.69
CA CYS A 169 -19.22 -2.44 -11.52
C CYS A 169 -20.13 -2.49 -12.75
N THR A 170 -19.55 -2.74 -13.92
CA THR A 170 -20.30 -3.07 -15.14
C THR A 170 -20.34 -4.58 -15.32
N GLU A 171 -21.45 -5.08 -15.86
CA GLU A 171 -21.55 -6.49 -16.23
C GLU A 171 -20.57 -6.81 -17.36
N TRP A 172 -20.06 -8.05 -17.36
CA TRP A 172 -19.20 -8.52 -18.45
C TRP A 172 -20.05 -8.74 -19.71
N PRO A 173 -19.60 -8.33 -20.91
CA PRO A 173 -20.35 -8.48 -22.15
C PRO A 173 -20.74 -9.94 -22.44
N ALA A 174 -22.03 -10.16 -22.70
CA ALA A 174 -22.56 -11.45 -23.13
C ALA A 174 -21.97 -11.86 -24.49
N GLY A 175 -21.58 -13.14 -24.63
CA GLY A 175 -20.95 -13.68 -25.84
C GLY A 175 -19.42 -13.79 -25.77
N LEU A 176 -18.77 -13.18 -24.78
CA LEU A 176 -17.31 -13.28 -24.55
C LEU A 176 -16.99 -14.17 -23.34
N GLU A 177 -17.70 -15.28 -23.20
CA GLU A 177 -17.56 -16.22 -22.07
C GLU A 177 -16.37 -17.17 -22.22
N THR A 178 -15.99 -17.44 -23.46
CA THR A 178 -14.91 -18.37 -23.82
C THR A 178 -13.76 -17.61 -24.45
N ASP A 179 -12.53 -17.98 -24.09
CA ASP A 179 -11.30 -17.35 -24.61
C ASP A 179 -11.24 -17.37 -26.15
N GLU A 180 -11.74 -18.43 -26.80
CA GLU A 180 -11.79 -18.55 -28.26
C GLU A 180 -12.57 -17.41 -28.94
N LYS A 181 -13.70 -17.01 -28.35
CA LYS A 181 -14.53 -15.89 -28.84
C LYS A 181 -13.87 -14.54 -28.57
N CYS A 182 -13.16 -14.42 -27.44
CA CYS A 182 -12.35 -13.25 -27.15
C CYS A 182 -11.26 -13.06 -28.21
N GLU A 183 -10.58 -14.14 -28.60
CA GLU A 183 -9.55 -14.11 -29.64
C GLU A 183 -10.11 -13.83 -31.05
N GLU A 184 -11.35 -14.26 -31.34
CA GLU A 184 -12.04 -13.97 -32.60
C GLU A 184 -12.32 -12.48 -32.77
N HIS A 185 -12.89 -11.85 -31.74
CA HIS A 185 -13.28 -10.45 -31.81
C HIS A 185 -12.13 -9.48 -31.46
N PHE A 186 -11.19 -9.90 -30.61
CA PHE A 186 -10.09 -9.09 -30.11
C PHE A 186 -8.74 -9.81 -30.29
N PRO A 187 -8.17 -9.83 -31.52
CA PRO A 187 -6.94 -10.57 -31.83
C PRO A 187 -5.65 -9.91 -31.31
N VAL A 188 -5.75 -8.76 -30.63
CA VAL A 188 -4.62 -7.99 -30.09
C VAL A 188 -4.72 -7.95 -28.58
N GLU A 189 -3.70 -8.50 -27.91
CA GLU A 189 -3.56 -8.42 -26.46
C GLU A 189 -2.53 -7.35 -26.09
N VAL A 190 -2.92 -6.50 -25.14
CA VAL A 190 -2.03 -5.48 -24.58
C VAL A 190 -1.75 -5.85 -23.12
N MET A 191 -0.49 -6.12 -22.80
CA MET A 191 -0.04 -6.41 -21.46
C MET A 191 0.69 -5.21 -20.86
N ASP A 192 0.06 -4.58 -19.88
CA ASP A 192 0.64 -3.52 -19.04
C ASP A 192 0.83 -4.09 -17.62
N SER A 193 1.83 -3.59 -16.89
CA SER A 193 2.09 -3.98 -15.50
C SER A 193 2.17 -2.74 -14.60
N ASP A 194 1.43 -2.76 -13.49
CA ASP A 194 1.43 -1.69 -12.49
C ASP A 194 1.91 -2.24 -11.15
N TYR A 195 2.76 -1.47 -10.48
CA TYR A 195 3.42 -1.88 -9.23
C TYR A 195 3.05 -0.94 -8.10
N CYS A 196 2.58 -1.49 -6.98
CA CYS A 196 2.22 -0.73 -5.79
C CYS A 196 3.22 -1.01 -4.66
N HIS A 197 3.97 0.02 -4.26
CA HIS A 197 4.97 -0.04 -3.20
C HIS A 197 4.55 0.83 -2.01
N SER A 198 5.05 0.53 -0.81
CA SER A 198 4.87 1.38 0.37
C SER A 198 5.81 2.59 0.41
N SER A 199 6.57 2.83 -0.66
CA SER A 199 7.51 3.95 -0.81
C SER A 199 6.74 5.28 -0.96
N PRO A 200 7.29 6.43 -0.51
CA PRO A 200 6.74 7.75 -0.84
C PRO A 200 6.70 8.02 -2.36
N THR A 201 7.48 7.29 -3.17
CA THR A 201 7.48 7.42 -4.63
C THR A 201 6.54 6.41 -5.28
N ILE A 202 5.51 6.90 -5.97
CA ILE A 202 4.57 6.08 -6.76
C ILE A 202 5.13 5.58 -8.10
N ARG A 203 6.33 6.03 -8.50
CA ARG A 203 6.89 5.79 -9.83
C ARG A 203 7.73 4.52 -9.82
N ASP A 204 7.42 3.60 -10.73
CA ASP A 204 8.26 2.47 -11.08
C ASP A 204 8.69 2.59 -12.55
N VAL A 205 9.91 2.20 -12.88
CA VAL A 205 10.41 2.20 -14.26
C VAL A 205 9.85 1.00 -15.02
N ARG A 206 9.64 -0.13 -14.33
CA ARG A 206 9.14 -1.38 -14.94
C ARG A 206 7.74 -1.22 -15.53
N SER A 207 6.91 -0.36 -14.95
CA SER A 207 5.56 -0.11 -15.48
C SER A 207 5.54 0.56 -16.85
N ARG A 208 6.68 1.06 -17.36
CA ARG A 208 6.79 1.66 -18.71
C ARG A 208 6.73 0.62 -19.82
N ILE A 209 7.06 -0.63 -19.52
CA ILE A 209 7.17 -1.70 -20.50
C ILE A 209 5.76 -2.13 -20.92
N VAL A 210 5.50 -2.08 -22.22
CA VAL A 210 4.26 -2.55 -22.85
C VAL A 210 4.61 -3.70 -23.77
N THR A 211 3.89 -4.80 -23.61
CA THR A 211 4.00 -5.96 -24.50
C THR A 211 2.72 -6.10 -25.30
N LEU A 212 2.85 -6.07 -26.63
CA LEU A 212 1.79 -6.37 -27.56
C LEU A 212 1.93 -7.81 -28.05
N LYS A 213 0.86 -8.59 -27.98
CA LYS A 213 0.79 -9.92 -28.59
C LYS A 213 -0.30 -9.94 -29.65
N ILE A 214 0.03 -10.47 -30.82
CA ILE A 214 -0.87 -10.52 -31.97
C ILE A 214 -0.72 -11.89 -32.64
N LYS A 215 -1.82 -12.61 -32.83
CA LYS A 215 -1.82 -13.85 -33.64
C LYS A 215 -1.84 -13.48 -35.12
N LEU A 216 -0.89 -13.97 -35.90
CA LEU A 216 -0.82 -13.60 -37.33
C LEU A 216 -1.94 -14.23 -38.15
N SER A 217 -2.42 -15.42 -37.77
CA SER A 217 -3.53 -16.12 -38.45
C SER A 217 -4.84 -15.33 -38.42
N ARG A 218 -5.03 -14.49 -37.40
CA ARG A 218 -6.24 -13.65 -37.26
C ARG A 218 -6.17 -12.37 -38.09
N LEU A 219 -4.97 -12.03 -38.56
CA LEU A 219 -4.72 -10.84 -39.33
C LEU A 219 -4.95 -11.15 -40.80
N GLN A 220 -5.81 -10.39 -41.48
CA GLN A 220 -6.04 -10.53 -42.92
C GLN A 220 -4.82 -10.02 -43.70
N LEU A 221 -3.80 -10.86 -43.80
CA LEU A 221 -2.56 -10.64 -44.54
C LEU A 221 -2.54 -11.54 -45.77
N ASP A 222 -2.14 -10.96 -46.90
CA ASP A 222 -1.84 -11.71 -48.12
C ASP A 222 -0.54 -12.52 -47.95
N TYR A 223 -0.29 -13.49 -48.83
CA TYR A 223 0.92 -14.31 -48.82
C TYR A 223 2.18 -13.46 -48.86
N HIS A 224 2.25 -12.50 -49.80
CA HIS A 224 3.35 -11.54 -49.90
C HIS A 224 3.52 -10.74 -48.60
N ALA A 225 2.41 -10.26 -48.03
CA ALA A 225 2.45 -9.42 -46.84
C ALA A 225 2.88 -10.19 -45.59
N LYS A 226 2.45 -11.45 -45.44
CA LYS A 226 2.86 -12.33 -44.35
C LYS A 226 4.36 -12.64 -44.44
N ASP A 227 4.84 -13.01 -45.62
CA ASP A 227 6.26 -13.30 -45.88
C ASP A 227 7.14 -12.06 -45.64
N LYS A 228 6.72 -10.88 -46.11
CA LYS A 228 7.40 -9.60 -45.83
C LYS A 228 7.41 -9.28 -44.34
N LEU A 229 6.29 -9.46 -43.63
CA LEU A 229 6.20 -9.20 -42.20
C LEU A 229 7.14 -10.11 -41.40
N LEU A 230 7.20 -11.39 -41.74
CA LEU A 230 8.10 -12.35 -41.08
C LEU A 230 9.58 -11.94 -41.26
N ARG A 231 9.97 -11.49 -42.46
CA ARG A 231 11.32 -10.94 -42.70
C ARG A 231 11.62 -9.67 -41.90
N LEU A 232 10.62 -8.81 -41.68
CA LEU A 232 10.78 -7.58 -40.92
C LEU A 232 10.91 -7.83 -39.42
N VAL A 233 10.13 -8.77 -38.88
CA VAL A 233 10.02 -8.95 -37.43
C VAL A 233 11.02 -9.95 -36.87
N LYS A 234 11.57 -10.87 -37.67
CA LYS A 234 12.66 -11.78 -37.30
C LYS A 234 12.40 -12.44 -35.95
N ASP A 235 13.25 -12.18 -34.96
CA ASP A 235 13.29 -12.84 -33.64
C ASP A 235 12.06 -12.61 -32.75
N ARG A 236 11.13 -11.73 -33.15
CA ARG A 236 9.95 -11.41 -32.32
C ARG A 236 8.69 -12.19 -32.67
N TYR A 237 8.77 -13.07 -33.67
CA TYR A 237 7.70 -13.97 -34.05
C TYR A 237 8.05 -15.40 -33.62
N ASP A 238 7.12 -16.08 -32.96
CA ASP A 238 7.25 -17.50 -32.64
C ASP A 238 6.45 -18.35 -33.64
N PRO A 239 7.12 -19.20 -34.46
CA PRO A 239 6.45 -20.05 -35.44
C PRO A 239 5.62 -21.18 -34.82
N ALA A 240 5.91 -21.60 -33.58
CA ALA A 240 5.18 -22.69 -32.95
C ALA A 240 3.79 -22.26 -32.46
N THR A 241 3.68 -21.02 -31.97
CA THR A 241 2.44 -20.46 -31.42
C THR A 241 1.73 -19.48 -32.35
N ASP A 242 2.37 -19.08 -33.46
CA ASP A 242 1.90 -18.06 -34.42
C ASP A 242 1.69 -16.67 -33.76
N ILE A 243 2.40 -16.41 -32.66
CA ILE A 243 2.29 -15.17 -31.89
C ILE A 243 3.45 -14.23 -32.22
N LEU A 244 3.08 -13.01 -32.63
CA LEU A 244 3.97 -11.88 -32.75
C LEU A 244 4.03 -11.10 -31.43
N THR A 245 5.21 -11.02 -30.82
CA THR A 245 5.40 -10.30 -29.55
C THR A 245 6.22 -9.03 -29.76
N ILE A 246 5.63 -7.86 -29.51
CA ILE A 246 6.35 -6.58 -29.60
C ILE A 246 6.45 -5.98 -28.22
N VAL A 247 7.68 -5.94 -27.69
CA VAL A 247 8.00 -5.28 -26.42
C VAL A 247 8.47 -3.86 -26.68
N THR A 248 7.96 -2.90 -25.92
CA THR A 248 8.42 -1.51 -25.97
C THR A 248 8.61 -0.90 -24.60
N ASP A 249 9.67 -0.09 -24.48
CA ASP A 249 10.04 0.65 -23.26
C ASP A 249 10.19 2.16 -23.52
N ARG A 250 9.65 2.65 -24.65
CA ARG A 250 9.89 4.03 -25.09
C ARG A 250 8.96 5.06 -24.43
N SER A 251 7.86 4.61 -23.84
CA SER A 251 6.77 5.47 -23.39
C SER A 251 6.72 5.64 -21.88
N VAL A 252 7.13 6.82 -21.40
CA VAL A 252 7.10 7.18 -19.97
C VAL A 252 5.67 7.41 -19.45
N ARG A 253 4.74 7.85 -20.29
CA ARG A 253 3.38 8.24 -19.89
C ARG A 253 2.36 7.24 -20.42
N HIS A 254 1.44 6.80 -19.55
CA HIS A 254 0.35 5.87 -19.89
C HIS A 254 -0.42 6.29 -21.16
N SER A 255 -0.81 7.57 -21.29
CA SER A 255 -1.54 8.04 -22.47
C SER A 255 -0.76 7.89 -23.79
N ARG A 256 0.58 7.99 -23.76
CA ARG A 256 1.42 7.77 -24.93
C ARG A 256 1.55 6.29 -25.27
N ARG A 257 1.38 5.38 -24.29
CA ARG A 257 1.36 3.92 -24.50
C ARG A 257 0.20 3.52 -25.40
N VAL A 258 -1.00 3.95 -25.00
CA VAL A 258 -2.25 3.71 -25.74
C VAL A 258 -2.17 4.28 -27.17
N GLN A 259 -1.64 5.50 -27.33
CA GLN A 259 -1.44 6.12 -28.64
C GLN A 259 -0.38 5.43 -29.50
N TRP A 260 0.65 4.86 -28.87
CA TRP A 260 1.67 4.12 -29.60
C TRP A 260 1.09 2.82 -30.15
N ASN A 261 0.34 2.06 -29.35
CA ASN A 261 -0.33 0.82 -29.79
C ASN A 261 -1.22 1.06 -31.01
N SER A 262 -2.04 2.12 -30.97
CA SER A 262 -2.96 2.44 -32.07
C SER A 262 -2.29 2.92 -33.35
N ARG A 263 -1.05 3.46 -33.27
CA ARG A 263 -0.31 3.93 -34.46
C ARG A 263 0.66 2.89 -35.00
N PHE A 264 1.31 2.14 -34.10
CA PHE A 264 2.38 1.23 -34.47
C PHE A 264 1.88 0.01 -35.22
N VAL A 265 0.81 -0.63 -34.74
CA VAL A 265 0.25 -1.81 -35.41
C VAL A 265 -0.19 -1.47 -36.84
N PRO A 266 -0.99 -0.43 -37.11
CA PRO A 266 -1.33 -0.05 -38.49
C PRO A 266 -0.14 0.38 -39.35
N ALA A 267 0.90 0.98 -38.76
CA ALA A 267 2.11 1.34 -39.49
C ALA A 267 2.92 0.09 -39.90
N LEU A 268 3.03 -0.91 -39.03
CA LEU A 268 3.67 -2.18 -39.33
C LEU A 268 2.90 -2.94 -40.42
N LEU A 269 1.57 -2.98 -40.32
CA LEU A 269 0.70 -3.61 -41.32
C LEU A 269 0.79 -2.95 -42.69
N ARG A 270 0.82 -1.61 -42.76
CA ARG A 270 0.98 -0.88 -44.02
C ARG A 270 2.30 -1.21 -44.70
N ARG A 271 3.41 -1.15 -43.96
CA ARG A 271 4.74 -1.54 -44.50
C ARG A 271 4.81 -2.99 -44.96
N GLY A 272 4.03 -3.88 -44.34
CA GLY A 272 3.91 -5.27 -44.75
C GLY A 272 3.11 -5.46 -46.03
N ARG A 273 2.12 -4.59 -46.31
CA ARG A 273 1.26 -4.66 -47.50
C ARG A 273 1.86 -3.96 -48.73
N ASP A 274 2.57 -2.85 -48.53
CA ASP A 274 3.42 -2.22 -49.54
C ASP A 274 4.59 -3.17 -49.90
#